data_AF-A0A0U1MAD0-F1
#
_entry.id   AF-A0A0U1MAD0-F1
#
_cell.length_a   1.000
_cell.length_b   1.000
_cell.length_c   1.000
_cell.angle_alpha   90.00
_cell.angle_beta   90.00
_cell.angle_gamma   90.00
#
_symmetry.space_group_name_H-M   'P 1'
#
loop_
_entity.id
_entity.type
_entity.pdbx_description
1 polymer ?
#
loop_
_entity_poly.entity_id
_entity_poly.type
_entity_poly.pdbx_seq_one_letter_code
_entity_poly.pdbx_strand_id
1 'polypeptide(L)'
;MAKDASSTRTSITTTHDAGDAHHPFYPAFCFPASPTHFAWVKLSIADIHRLRPKDGFEGQNVYFYNNHPIQFVCLAGVIVTRDEYERRTVLNIDDSSGANIEVIILKAAVATSTTTTTLPSPATARGDYDDDDDDDDEDNIARQTLTNVTSTARSPIDTAQLRVGAVVKIKGTLSIFRATMQVVLERFWVLHETNAEVKFWNERARFLVDVLSVPWSLTPEIVEALRRRARDEETDTVSDRRRVVEKQRRLEERERKDYKRILKRWDKEERLREKEAEWITESNKRLETRLAKEKAGNHTDKTHY
;
A
#
# COMPACT_ATOMS: atom_id res chain seq x y z
N MET A 1 -49.52 36.70 19.01
CA MET A 1 -49.27 35.71 17.95
C MET A 1 -49.23 36.44 16.61
N ALA A 2 -48.06 36.92 16.23
CA ALA A 2 -47.80 37.49 14.91
C ALA A 2 -46.60 36.71 14.34
N LYS A 3 -46.76 36.14 13.14
CA LYS A 3 -45.70 35.40 12.45
C LYS A 3 -45.09 36.32 11.40
N ASP A 4 -43.80 36.60 11.59
CA ASP A 4 -42.92 37.23 10.63
C ASP A 4 -42.72 36.34 9.40
N ALA A 5 -42.81 36.94 8.21
CA ALA A 5 -42.31 36.37 6.96
C ALA A 5 -41.23 37.31 6.42
N SER A 6 -39.99 37.03 6.81
CA SER A 6 -38.80 37.71 6.30
C SER A 6 -38.46 37.20 4.90
N SER A 7 -38.56 38.08 3.91
CA SER A 7 -38.13 37.86 2.53
C SER A 7 -36.66 38.25 2.43
N THR A 8 -35.77 37.26 2.41
CA THR A 8 -34.32 37.49 2.31
C THR A 8 -33.92 37.66 0.85
N ARG A 9 -33.59 38.91 0.53
CA ARG A 9 -33.07 39.43 -0.73
C ARG A 9 -31.73 38.76 -1.08
N THR A 10 -31.66 38.10 -2.24
CA THR A 10 -30.42 37.58 -2.83
C THR A 10 -29.58 38.75 -3.35
N SER A 11 -28.42 38.98 -2.75
CA SER A 11 -27.43 39.94 -3.24
C SER A 11 -26.42 39.22 -4.11
N ILE A 12 -26.56 39.34 -5.43
CA ILE A 12 -25.56 38.92 -6.41
C ILE A 12 -24.60 40.11 -6.58
N THR A 13 -23.38 39.98 -6.07
CA THR A 13 -22.30 40.93 -6.35
C THR A 13 -21.59 40.48 -7.61
N THR A 14 -21.94 41.08 -8.75
CA THR A 14 -21.23 40.92 -10.02
C THR A 14 -20.09 41.94 -10.07
N THR A 15 -18.87 41.51 -9.81
CA THR A 15 -17.67 42.21 -10.28
C THR A 15 -17.26 41.59 -11.61
N HIS A 16 -17.45 42.34 -12.68
CA HIS A 16 -16.99 42.00 -14.03
C HIS A 16 -15.46 42.03 -14.08
N ASP A 17 -14.86 40.88 -14.37
CA ASP A 17 -13.52 40.79 -14.95
C ASP A 17 -13.62 40.01 -16.27
N ALA A 18 -13.02 40.56 -17.32
CA ALA A 18 -13.22 40.11 -18.69
C ALA A 18 -12.23 38.98 -19.04
N GLY A 19 -12.74 37.76 -19.22
CA GLY A 19 -12.00 36.70 -19.91
C GLY A 19 -12.26 35.25 -19.49
N ASP A 20 -12.89 34.99 -18.35
CA ASP A 20 -13.06 33.63 -17.85
C ASP A 20 -14.49 33.13 -18.10
N ALA A 21 -14.68 32.36 -19.18
CA ALA A 21 -15.89 31.57 -19.34
C ALA A 21 -15.93 30.56 -18.18
N HIS A 22 -16.69 30.87 -17.12
CA HIS A 22 -16.76 30.03 -15.94
C HIS A 22 -17.45 28.69 -16.28
N HIS A 23 -16.67 27.72 -16.74
CA HIS A 23 -17.17 26.39 -17.08
C HIS A 23 -17.61 25.64 -15.82
N PRO A 24 -18.70 24.86 -15.88
CA PRO A 24 -19.17 24.11 -14.73
C PRO A 24 -18.15 23.02 -14.36
N PHE A 25 -17.94 22.87 -13.05
CA PHE A 25 -17.27 21.70 -12.49
C PHE A 25 -18.32 20.63 -12.23
N TYR A 26 -18.10 19.44 -12.80
CA TYR A 26 -19.02 18.33 -12.61
C TYR A 26 -18.71 17.58 -11.30
N PRO A 27 -19.72 17.01 -10.62
CA PRO A 27 -19.49 16.15 -9.46
C PRO A 27 -18.61 14.92 -9.80
N ALA A 28 -18.00 14.32 -8.78
CA ALA A 28 -17.08 13.19 -8.95
C ALA A 28 -17.68 11.99 -9.72
N PHE A 29 -18.99 11.73 -9.58
CA PHE A 29 -19.66 10.66 -10.33
C PHE A 29 -19.65 10.88 -11.85
N CYS A 30 -19.40 12.12 -12.33
CA CYS A 30 -19.26 12.42 -13.75
C CYS A 30 -17.85 12.20 -14.28
N PHE A 31 -16.84 12.12 -13.41
CA PHE A 31 -15.44 12.04 -13.82
C PHE A 31 -15.09 10.87 -14.76
N PRO A 32 -15.72 9.69 -14.67
CA PRO A 32 -15.50 8.62 -15.65
C PRO A 32 -15.78 9.01 -17.11
N ALA A 33 -16.59 10.06 -17.34
CA ALA A 33 -16.84 10.58 -18.69
C ALA A 33 -15.84 11.65 -19.13
N SER A 34 -14.95 12.11 -18.25
CA SER A 34 -13.86 13.03 -18.64
C SER A 34 -12.76 12.26 -19.39
N PRO A 35 -12.23 12.81 -20.49
CA PRO A 35 -11.08 12.22 -21.18
C PRO A 35 -9.79 12.22 -20.34
N THR A 36 -9.75 12.98 -19.23
CA THR A 36 -8.55 13.14 -18.39
C THR A 36 -8.54 12.30 -17.12
N HIS A 37 -9.70 11.86 -16.60
CA HIS A 37 -9.80 11.31 -15.24
C HIS A 37 -9.02 10.00 -15.06
N PHE A 38 -9.16 9.07 -16.01
CA PHE A 38 -8.45 7.78 -16.00
C PHE A 38 -7.31 7.72 -17.02
N ALA A 39 -6.75 8.87 -17.38
CA ALA A 39 -5.69 8.98 -18.37
C ALA A 39 -4.39 9.48 -17.72
N TRP A 40 -3.26 9.02 -18.26
CA TRP A 40 -1.95 9.60 -17.97
C TRP A 40 -1.81 10.89 -18.76
N VAL A 41 -2.31 12.00 -18.21
CA VAL A 41 -2.40 13.28 -18.90
C VAL A 41 -0.99 13.81 -19.17
N LYS A 42 -0.64 13.99 -20.44
CA LYS A 42 0.66 14.52 -20.82
C LYS A 42 0.68 16.02 -20.59
N LEU A 43 1.51 16.49 -19.67
CA LEU A 43 1.60 17.89 -19.29
C LEU A 43 3.05 18.37 -19.32
N SER A 44 3.23 19.68 -19.51
CA SER A 44 4.50 20.30 -19.18
C SER A 44 4.58 20.49 -17.67
N ILE A 45 5.78 20.67 -17.16
CA ILE A 45 5.97 21.00 -15.74
C ILE A 45 5.30 22.33 -15.40
N ALA A 46 5.44 23.34 -16.27
CA ALA A 46 4.75 24.62 -16.10
C ALA A 46 3.23 24.47 -16.02
N ASP A 47 2.62 23.59 -16.81
CA ASP A 47 1.18 23.31 -16.76
C ASP A 47 0.78 22.53 -15.50
N ILE A 48 1.64 21.62 -15.01
CA ILE A 48 1.40 20.90 -13.75
C ILE A 48 1.31 21.88 -12.59
N HIS A 49 2.19 22.89 -12.53
CA HIS A 49 2.13 23.93 -11.50
C HIS A 49 0.91 24.85 -11.61
N ARG A 50 0.26 24.92 -12.78
CA ARG A 50 -0.97 25.69 -13.00
C ARG A 50 -2.24 24.94 -12.59
N LEU A 51 -2.14 23.64 -12.30
CA LEU A 51 -3.28 22.84 -11.87
C LEU A 51 -3.82 23.38 -10.54
N ARG A 52 -5.14 23.55 -10.47
CA ARG A 52 -5.78 24.13 -9.28
C ARG A 52 -6.53 23.07 -8.49
N PRO A 53 -6.41 23.03 -7.16
CA PRO A 53 -7.38 22.33 -6.34
C PRO A 53 -8.73 23.05 -6.45
N LYS A 54 -9.82 22.34 -6.12
CA LYS A 54 -11.16 22.91 -6.12
C LYS A 54 -11.91 22.47 -4.86
N ASP A 55 -12.63 23.43 -4.28
CA ASP A 55 -13.46 23.19 -3.11
C ASP A 55 -14.49 22.08 -3.40
N GLY A 56 -14.66 21.16 -2.44
CA GLY A 56 -15.51 19.97 -2.57
C GLY A 56 -14.80 18.74 -3.13
N PHE A 57 -13.53 18.85 -3.52
CA PHE A 57 -12.69 17.73 -3.98
C PHE A 57 -11.44 17.52 -3.12
N GLU A 58 -11.40 18.13 -1.93
CA GLU A 58 -10.28 18.03 -1.01
C GLU A 58 -10.04 16.57 -0.60
N GLY A 59 -8.76 16.19 -0.49
CA GLY A 59 -8.35 14.85 -0.10
C GLY A 59 -8.51 13.76 -1.17
N GLN A 60 -9.08 14.08 -2.34
CA GLN A 60 -9.23 13.12 -3.44
C GLN A 60 -8.00 13.07 -4.38
N ASN A 61 -6.99 13.93 -4.15
CA ASN A 61 -5.83 14.13 -5.03
C ASN A 61 -6.23 14.38 -6.51
N VAL A 62 -7.33 15.13 -6.71
CA VAL A 62 -7.80 15.57 -8.02
C VAL A 62 -7.58 17.07 -8.14
N TYR A 63 -6.99 17.47 -9.26
CA TYR A 63 -6.73 18.86 -9.61
C TYR A 63 -7.37 19.17 -10.96
N PHE A 64 -7.43 20.45 -11.32
CA PHE A 64 -8.15 20.86 -12.52
C PHE A 64 -7.27 21.69 -13.45
N TYR A 65 -7.31 21.32 -14.73
CA TYR A 65 -6.91 22.18 -15.84
C TYR A 65 -8.20 22.65 -16.51
N ASN A 66 -8.45 23.96 -16.50
CA ASN A 66 -9.79 24.50 -16.76
C ASN A 66 -10.82 23.80 -15.85
N ASN A 67 -11.74 23.02 -16.43
CA ASN A 67 -12.70 22.20 -15.69
C ASN A 67 -12.49 20.68 -15.87
N HIS A 68 -11.36 20.25 -16.44
CA HIS A 68 -11.01 18.82 -16.58
C HIS A 68 -10.38 18.28 -15.28
N PRO A 69 -10.92 17.20 -14.68
CA PRO A 69 -10.31 16.56 -13.52
C PRO A 69 -9.06 15.76 -13.90
N ILE A 70 -7.95 16.03 -13.22
CA ILE A 70 -6.64 15.43 -13.46
C ILE A 70 -6.15 14.81 -12.15
N GLN A 71 -5.90 13.51 -12.19
CA GLN A 71 -5.36 12.73 -11.08
C GLN A 71 -3.95 12.19 -11.38
N PHE A 72 -3.71 11.86 -12.65
CA PHE A 72 -2.49 11.21 -13.11
C PHE A 72 -1.82 12.04 -14.20
N VAL A 73 -0.52 12.24 -14.07
CA VAL A 73 0.27 13.00 -15.03
C VAL A 73 1.35 12.15 -15.66
N CYS A 74 1.71 12.52 -16.89
CA CYS A 74 2.86 12.02 -17.59
C CYS A 74 3.69 13.20 -18.07
N LEU A 75 4.96 13.24 -17.69
CA LEU A 75 5.90 14.28 -18.07
C LEU A 75 7.18 13.66 -18.60
N ALA A 76 7.97 14.42 -19.37
CA ALA A 76 9.29 13.99 -19.78
C ALA A 76 10.27 15.17 -19.70
N GLY A 77 11.47 14.90 -19.20
CA GLY A 77 12.50 15.92 -18.98
C GLY A 77 13.79 15.31 -18.49
N VAL A 78 14.81 16.16 -18.29
CA VAL A 78 16.11 15.78 -17.77
C VAL A 78 16.11 15.80 -16.25
N ILE A 79 16.70 14.79 -15.62
CA ILE A 79 16.95 14.80 -14.17
C ILE A 79 18.09 15.78 -13.89
N VAL A 80 17.81 16.87 -13.18
CA VAL A 80 18.81 17.88 -12.82
C VAL A 80 19.43 17.62 -11.45
N THR A 81 18.67 17.09 -10.49
CA THR A 81 19.20 16.67 -9.18
C THR A 81 18.59 15.34 -8.74
N ARG A 82 19.32 14.65 -7.85
CA ARG A 82 18.86 13.45 -7.17
C ARG A 82 19.32 13.50 -5.72
N ASP A 83 18.35 13.60 -4.82
CA ASP A 83 18.58 13.69 -3.39
C ASP A 83 18.05 12.43 -2.69
N GLU A 84 18.91 11.77 -1.92
CA GLU A 84 18.58 10.55 -1.19
C GLU A 84 18.24 10.86 0.26
N TYR A 85 17.02 10.50 0.68
CA TYR A 85 16.58 10.54 2.06
C TYR A 85 16.26 9.14 2.57
N GLU A 86 16.09 9.01 3.88
CA GLU A 86 15.77 7.73 4.53
C GLU A 86 14.52 7.08 3.92
N ARG A 87 13.40 7.83 3.84
CA ARG A 87 12.10 7.30 3.42
C ARG A 87 11.73 7.60 1.97
N ARG A 88 12.59 8.30 1.22
CA ARG A 88 12.32 8.69 -0.17
C ARG A 88 13.58 9.05 -0.93
N THR A 89 13.52 8.94 -2.25
CA THR A 89 14.44 9.62 -3.17
C THR A 89 13.67 10.76 -3.83
N VAL A 90 14.29 11.92 -3.98
CA VAL A 90 13.69 13.09 -4.64
C VAL A 90 14.50 13.38 -5.90
N LEU A 91 13.83 13.43 -7.04
CA LEU A 91 14.43 13.86 -8.30
C LEU A 91 13.89 15.23 -8.65
N ASN A 92 14.75 16.16 -9.06
CA ASN A 92 14.31 17.40 -9.66
C ASN A 92 14.41 17.26 -11.18
N ILE A 93 13.32 17.59 -11.89
CA ILE A 93 13.23 17.40 -13.35
C ILE A 93 12.97 18.74 -14.03
N ASP A 94 13.63 18.95 -15.16
CA ASP A 94 13.46 20.09 -16.05
C ASP A 94 13.01 19.60 -17.44
N ASP A 95 11.90 20.12 -17.96
CA ASP A 95 11.37 19.86 -19.31
C ASP A 95 11.49 21.08 -20.24
N SER A 96 12.24 22.10 -19.82
CA SER A 96 12.43 23.39 -20.49
C SER A 96 11.14 24.19 -20.73
N SER A 97 10.04 23.88 -20.02
CA SER A 97 8.80 24.67 -20.06
C SER A 97 8.84 25.94 -19.21
N GLY A 98 9.97 26.21 -18.53
CA GLY A 98 10.16 27.36 -17.66
C GLY A 98 9.88 27.08 -16.17
N ALA A 99 9.71 25.81 -15.79
CA ALA A 99 9.60 25.39 -14.40
C ALA A 99 10.17 23.99 -14.20
N ASN A 100 10.59 23.71 -12.96
CA ASN A 100 11.07 22.41 -12.53
C ASN A 100 10.07 21.75 -11.58
N ILE A 101 10.14 20.42 -11.45
CA ILE A 101 9.28 19.69 -10.50
C ILE A 101 10.06 18.65 -9.71
N GLU A 102 9.65 18.48 -8.46
CA GLU A 102 10.11 17.38 -7.62
C GLU A 102 9.29 16.12 -7.89
N VAL A 103 9.98 15.06 -8.28
CA VAL A 103 9.44 13.71 -8.39
C VAL A 103 9.88 12.89 -7.18
N ILE A 104 8.92 12.41 -6.43
CA ILE A 104 9.11 11.68 -5.17
C ILE A 104 9.02 10.18 -5.44
N ILE A 105 10.07 9.47 -5.06
CA ILE A 105 10.13 8.01 -5.07
C ILE A 105 10.08 7.56 -3.62
N LEU A 106 9.08 6.76 -3.25
CA LEU A 106 8.88 6.34 -1.86
C LEU A 106 9.78 5.14 -1.55
N LYS A 107 10.24 5.03 -0.30
CA LYS A 107 10.98 3.86 0.19
C LYS A 107 10.19 3.11 1.25
N ALA A 108 10.18 1.78 1.19
CA ALA A 108 9.51 0.91 2.15
C ALA A 108 10.42 -0.25 2.56
N ALA A 109 10.22 -0.75 3.78
CA ALA A 109 10.93 -1.92 4.27
C ALA A 109 10.48 -3.15 3.48
N VAL A 110 11.44 -3.93 2.99
CA VAL A 110 11.12 -5.24 2.42
C VAL A 110 10.98 -6.20 3.60
N ALA A 111 9.77 -6.75 3.79
CA ALA A 111 9.63 -7.91 4.65
C ALA A 111 10.30 -9.09 3.92
N THR A 112 11.45 -9.52 4.42
CA THR A 112 12.15 -10.70 3.90
C THR A 112 11.33 -11.94 4.23
N SER A 113 10.39 -12.31 3.36
CA SER A 113 9.74 -13.62 3.43
C SER A 113 10.73 -14.66 2.89
N THR A 114 11.69 -15.06 3.72
CA THR A 114 12.61 -16.14 3.41
C THR A 114 11.79 -17.43 3.32
N THR A 115 11.44 -17.82 2.10
CA THR A 115 10.95 -19.17 1.82
C THR A 115 12.17 -20.07 1.78
N THR A 116 12.67 -20.47 2.95
CA THR A 116 13.76 -21.44 3.05
C THR A 116 13.21 -22.79 2.63
N THR A 117 13.46 -23.18 1.38
CA THR A 117 13.35 -24.57 0.95
C THR A 117 14.56 -25.30 1.51
N THR A 118 14.44 -25.83 2.73
CA THR A 118 15.40 -26.77 3.30
C THR A 118 15.16 -28.15 2.70
N LEU A 119 16.04 -28.55 1.78
CA LEU A 119 16.27 -29.96 1.49
C LEU A 119 17.10 -30.55 2.65
N PRO A 120 16.69 -31.66 3.29
CA PRO A 120 17.51 -32.31 4.29
C PRO A 120 18.54 -33.21 3.59
N SER A 121 19.82 -33.01 3.89
CA SER A 121 20.85 -34.02 3.65
C SER A 121 21.50 -34.37 4.99
N PRO A 122 21.70 -35.67 5.30
CA PRO A 122 21.96 -36.13 6.65
C PRO A 122 23.44 -36.00 7.02
N ALA A 123 23.70 -35.45 8.20
CA ALA A 123 25.01 -35.50 8.85
C ALA A 123 25.17 -36.81 9.63
N THR A 124 26.32 -37.46 9.48
CA THR A 124 26.84 -38.42 10.46
C THR A 124 28.13 -37.91 11.06
N ALA A 125 28.04 -37.70 12.38
CA ALA A 125 28.99 -38.10 13.41
C ALA A 125 30.22 -37.22 13.74
N ARG A 126 30.13 -36.70 14.98
CA ARG A 126 31.10 -36.72 16.09
C ARG A 126 32.04 -35.52 16.26
N GLY A 127 31.98 -34.98 17.49
CA GLY A 127 32.97 -34.09 18.08
C GLY A 127 32.43 -33.41 19.33
N ASP A 128 32.55 -34.09 20.48
CA ASP A 128 32.60 -33.51 21.83
C ASP A 128 33.65 -32.39 21.87
N TYR A 129 33.33 -31.22 22.44
CA TYR A 129 34.21 -30.41 23.29
C TYR A 129 33.35 -29.35 24.01
N ASP A 130 33.41 -29.36 25.35
CA ASP A 130 33.02 -28.25 26.22
C ASP A 130 33.97 -27.07 25.97
N ASP A 131 33.44 -25.85 25.86
CA ASP A 131 34.17 -24.63 26.24
C ASP A 131 33.18 -23.53 26.65
N ASP A 132 33.44 -22.94 27.81
CA ASP A 132 32.89 -21.67 28.26
C ASP A 132 33.45 -20.58 27.35
N ASP A 133 32.60 -19.74 26.75
CA ASP A 133 33.05 -18.41 26.34
C ASP A 133 31.89 -17.41 26.39
N ASP A 134 32.18 -16.29 27.06
CA ASP A 134 31.48 -15.02 26.96
C ASP A 134 31.30 -14.66 25.49
N ASP A 135 30.07 -14.37 25.07
CA ASP A 135 29.85 -13.64 23.82
C ASP A 135 28.77 -12.58 24.04
N ASP A 136 29.23 -11.35 23.82
CA ASP A 136 28.51 -10.10 23.88
C ASP A 136 27.15 -10.17 23.14
N ASP A 137 26.08 -9.85 23.86
CA ASP A 137 24.79 -9.41 23.30
C ASP A 137 24.96 -8.03 22.63
N GLU A 138 25.84 -7.92 21.63
CA GLU A 138 25.98 -6.73 20.77
C GLU A 138 25.02 -6.81 19.58
N ASP A 139 23.90 -6.11 19.72
CA ASP A 139 23.29 -5.29 18.67
C ASP A 139 23.13 -5.93 17.27
N ASN A 140 22.31 -6.98 17.18
CA ASN A 140 21.65 -7.29 15.89
C ASN A 140 20.44 -6.36 15.67
N ILE A 141 20.70 -5.05 15.62
CA ILE A 141 19.78 -4.10 14.97
C ILE A 141 19.97 -4.32 13.48
N ALA A 142 19.30 -5.34 12.94
CA ALA A 142 19.15 -5.52 11.51
C ALA A 142 18.56 -4.23 10.92
N ARG A 143 19.41 -3.35 10.39
CA ARG A 143 19.02 -2.14 9.66
C ARG A 143 18.11 -2.60 8.53
N GLN A 144 16.80 -2.41 8.71
CA GLN A 144 15.83 -2.70 7.67
C GLN A 144 16.20 -1.88 6.44
N THR A 145 16.65 -2.56 5.38
CA THR A 145 17.01 -1.92 4.13
C THR A 145 15.72 -1.47 3.45
N LEU A 146 15.53 -0.15 3.40
CA LEU A 146 14.40 0.43 2.70
C LEU A 146 14.67 0.39 1.20
N THR A 147 13.73 -0.13 0.42
CA THR A 147 13.81 -0.20 -1.05
C THR A 147 12.83 0.78 -1.67
N ASN A 148 13.17 1.28 -2.86
CA ASN A 148 12.29 2.14 -3.63
C ASN A 148 11.04 1.36 -4.06
N VAL A 149 9.86 1.98 -3.90
CA VAL A 149 8.57 1.39 -4.24
C VAL A 149 7.70 2.37 -5.02
N THR A 150 6.76 1.81 -5.80
CA THR A 150 5.70 2.58 -6.47
C THR A 150 4.73 3.18 -5.44
N SER A 151 4.09 4.30 -5.78
CA SER A 151 3.20 5.01 -4.86
C SER A 151 1.94 4.21 -4.51
N THR A 152 1.24 3.67 -5.52
CA THR A 152 -0.07 3.01 -5.34
C THR A 152 0.07 1.57 -4.86
N ALA A 153 0.86 0.76 -5.56
CA ALA A 153 0.96 -0.68 -5.28
C ALA A 153 2.01 -1.02 -4.21
N ARG A 154 2.88 -0.05 -3.84
CA ARG A 154 4.04 -0.29 -2.97
C ARG A 154 4.93 -1.44 -3.47
N SER A 155 4.93 -1.67 -4.78
CA SER A 155 5.76 -2.69 -5.42
C SER A 155 7.19 -2.16 -5.59
N PRO A 156 8.22 -2.99 -5.37
CA PRO A 156 9.61 -2.59 -5.60
C PRO A 156 9.85 -2.03 -7.00
N ILE A 157 10.66 -0.98 -7.10
CA ILE A 157 11.06 -0.36 -8.36
C ILE A 157 12.58 -0.15 -8.39
N ASP A 158 13.24 -0.62 -9.44
CA ASP A 158 14.65 -0.35 -9.67
C ASP A 158 14.83 1.08 -10.19
N THR A 159 15.65 1.88 -9.51
CA THR A 159 15.91 3.29 -9.84
C THR A 159 17.38 3.54 -10.17
N ALA A 160 18.17 2.48 -10.43
CA ALA A 160 19.59 2.59 -10.75
C ALA A 160 19.88 3.46 -11.98
N GLN A 161 18.95 3.50 -12.93
CA GLN A 161 19.05 4.29 -14.17
C GLN A 161 18.60 5.75 -14.02
N LEU A 162 17.91 6.11 -12.93
CA LEU A 162 17.44 7.47 -12.67
C LEU A 162 18.59 8.32 -12.10
N ARG A 163 19.56 8.64 -12.94
CA ARG A 163 20.75 9.43 -12.58
C ARG A 163 20.61 10.85 -13.11
N VAL A 164 21.34 11.79 -12.49
CA VAL A 164 21.46 13.16 -13.00
C VAL A 164 21.94 13.14 -14.45
N GLY A 165 21.33 13.96 -15.31
CA GLY A 165 21.57 14.03 -16.75
C GLY A 165 20.76 13.02 -17.58
N ALA A 166 20.11 12.03 -16.96
CA ALA A 166 19.25 11.11 -17.70
C ALA A 166 17.96 11.82 -18.15
N VAL A 167 17.58 11.64 -19.42
CA VAL A 167 16.28 12.06 -19.92
C VAL A 167 15.27 10.95 -19.65
N VAL A 168 14.15 11.30 -19.03
CA VAL A 168 13.18 10.33 -18.53
C VAL A 168 11.77 10.75 -18.89
N LYS A 169 10.93 9.76 -19.17
CA LYS A 169 9.47 9.88 -19.18
C LYS A 169 8.94 9.29 -17.89
N ILE A 170 8.16 10.07 -17.15
CA ILE A 170 7.62 9.69 -15.85
C ILE A 170 6.09 9.70 -15.90
N LYS A 171 5.50 8.76 -15.18
CA LYS A 171 4.09 8.68 -14.84
C LYS A 171 3.97 8.66 -13.33
N GLY A 172 3.08 9.50 -12.80
CA GLY A 172 2.90 9.60 -11.37
C GLY A 172 1.57 10.23 -10.97
N THR A 173 1.29 10.14 -9.68
CA THR A 173 0.17 10.80 -9.02
C THR A 173 0.59 12.19 -8.55
N LEU A 174 -0.36 13.10 -8.46
CA LEU A 174 -0.12 14.46 -7.98
C LEU A 174 -0.18 14.53 -6.45
N SER A 175 0.69 15.34 -5.86
CA SER A 175 0.70 15.65 -4.44
C SER A 175 1.10 17.11 -4.24
N ILE A 176 0.70 17.71 -3.11
CA ILE A 176 1.18 19.03 -2.70
C ILE A 176 1.96 18.88 -1.39
N PHE A 177 3.14 19.48 -1.34
CA PHE A 177 3.92 19.62 -0.11
C PHE A 177 4.36 21.07 0.05
N ARG A 178 4.03 21.68 1.19
CA ARG A 178 4.34 23.09 1.49
C ARG A 178 3.91 24.05 0.36
N ALA A 179 2.69 23.86 -0.15
CA ALA A 179 2.09 24.62 -1.25
C ALA A 179 2.78 24.47 -2.62
N THR A 180 3.73 23.54 -2.77
CA THR A 180 4.36 23.23 -4.07
C THR A 180 3.84 21.91 -4.62
N MET A 181 3.56 21.87 -5.92
CA MET A 181 3.15 20.66 -6.62
C MET A 181 4.34 19.70 -6.76
N GLN A 182 4.11 18.43 -6.46
CA GLN A 182 5.05 17.33 -6.59
C GLN A 182 4.39 16.17 -7.33
N VAL A 183 5.20 15.30 -7.94
CA VAL A 183 4.73 14.07 -8.59
C VAL A 183 5.26 12.88 -7.82
N VAL A 184 4.39 11.97 -7.37
CA VAL A 184 4.83 10.71 -6.76
C VAL A 184 4.93 9.63 -7.82
N LEU A 185 6.10 9.01 -7.93
CA LEU A 185 6.43 8.10 -9.01
C LEU A 185 5.59 6.82 -8.98
N GLU A 186 4.98 6.50 -10.13
CA GLU A 186 4.31 5.21 -10.38
C GLU A 186 5.05 4.37 -11.42
N ARG A 187 5.57 5.01 -12.47
CA ARG A 187 6.32 4.33 -13.52
C ARG A 187 7.24 5.31 -14.25
N PHE A 188 8.38 4.84 -14.73
CA PHE A 188 9.26 5.63 -15.59
C PHE A 188 9.80 4.82 -16.77
N TRP A 189 10.36 5.54 -17.74
CA TRP A 189 11.19 5.04 -18.82
C TRP A 189 12.35 6.00 -19.04
N VAL A 190 13.56 5.48 -19.22
CA VAL A 190 14.68 6.28 -19.71
C VAL A 190 14.53 6.44 -21.22
N LEU A 191 14.64 7.68 -21.69
CA LEU A 191 14.61 8.02 -23.10
C LEU A 191 16.05 8.19 -23.58
N HIS A 192 16.53 7.25 -24.40
CA HIS A 192 17.90 7.29 -24.91
C HIS A 192 18.03 8.06 -26.23
N GLU A 193 16.92 8.26 -26.94
CA GLU A 193 16.91 8.86 -28.27
C GLU A 193 16.11 10.17 -28.27
N THR A 194 16.67 11.20 -28.91
CA THR A 194 15.98 12.48 -29.13
C THR A 194 14.65 12.31 -29.87
N ASN A 195 14.54 11.30 -30.75
CA ASN A 195 13.27 10.99 -31.43
C ASN A 195 12.15 10.63 -30.45
N ALA A 196 12.47 9.93 -29.35
CA ALA A 196 11.48 9.57 -28.34
C ALA A 196 11.01 10.80 -27.55
N GLU A 197 11.91 11.74 -27.27
CA GLU A 197 11.61 13.03 -26.64
C GLU A 197 10.69 13.87 -27.52
N VAL A 198 11.06 14.06 -28.78
CA VAL A 198 10.27 14.83 -29.76
C VAL A 198 8.89 14.21 -29.96
N LYS A 199 8.80 12.87 -30.02
CA LYS A 199 7.51 12.17 -30.08
C LYS A 199 6.65 12.48 -28.86
N PHE A 200 7.23 12.47 -27.65
CA PHE A 200 6.50 12.82 -26.44
C PHE A 200 6.00 14.27 -26.47
N TRP A 201 6.83 15.23 -26.89
CA TRP A 201 6.42 16.63 -27.01
C TRP A 201 5.28 16.82 -28.01
N ASN A 202 5.33 16.13 -29.16
CA ASN A 202 4.24 16.16 -30.14
C ASN A 202 2.93 15.60 -29.58
N GLU A 203 3.00 14.47 -28.86
CA GLU A 203 1.82 13.89 -28.21
C GLU A 203 1.26 14.81 -27.11
N ARG A 204 2.13 15.47 -26.34
CA ARG A 204 1.75 16.45 -25.31
C ARG A 204 1.07 17.68 -25.93
N ALA A 205 1.67 18.26 -26.96
CA ALA A 205 1.15 19.45 -27.62
C ALA A 205 -0.23 19.20 -28.24
N ARG A 206 -0.40 18.06 -28.93
CA ARG A 206 -1.72 17.65 -29.46
C ARG A 206 -2.74 17.47 -28.34
N PHE A 207 -2.38 16.77 -27.27
CA PHE A 207 -3.31 16.57 -26.15
C PHE A 207 -3.72 17.89 -25.49
N LEU A 208 -2.78 18.84 -25.35
CA LEU A 208 -3.07 20.17 -24.84
C LEU A 208 -4.13 20.87 -25.70
N VAL A 209 -3.89 20.97 -27.02
CA VAL A 209 -4.78 21.68 -27.95
C VAL A 209 -6.13 20.97 -28.11
N ASP A 210 -6.11 19.65 -28.33
CA ASP A 210 -7.30 18.89 -28.71
C ASP A 210 -8.21 18.58 -27.52
N VAL A 211 -7.65 18.52 -26.29
CA VAL A 211 -8.39 18.10 -25.08
C VAL A 211 -8.41 19.19 -24.03
N LEU A 212 -7.24 19.63 -23.54
CA LEU A 212 -7.17 20.47 -22.34
C LEU A 212 -7.59 21.93 -22.60
N SER A 213 -7.30 22.45 -23.79
CA SER A 213 -7.72 23.79 -24.22
C SER A 213 -9.21 23.88 -24.53
N VAL A 214 -9.88 22.74 -24.76
CA VAL A 214 -11.33 22.68 -24.99
C VAL A 214 -12.04 22.45 -23.66
N PRO A 215 -12.98 23.31 -23.26
CA PRO A 215 -13.75 23.11 -22.03
C PRO A 215 -14.53 21.80 -22.02
N TRP A 216 -14.45 21.06 -20.92
CA TRP A 216 -15.21 19.83 -20.76
C TRP A 216 -16.70 20.13 -20.59
N SER A 217 -17.55 19.52 -21.41
CA SER A 217 -19.00 19.69 -21.31
C SER A 217 -19.71 18.34 -21.39
N LEU A 218 -20.78 18.20 -20.60
CA LEU A 218 -21.66 17.05 -20.58
C LEU A 218 -23.09 17.55 -20.76
N THR A 219 -23.88 16.81 -21.56
CA THR A 219 -25.31 17.11 -21.66
C THR A 219 -26.04 16.68 -20.38
N PRO A 220 -27.16 17.32 -20.02
CA PRO A 220 -27.96 16.94 -18.85
C PRO A 220 -28.34 15.44 -18.83
N GLU A 221 -28.58 14.86 -20.00
CA GLU A 221 -28.94 13.44 -20.16
C GLU A 221 -27.77 12.53 -19.77
N ILE A 222 -26.54 12.88 -20.17
CA ILE A 222 -25.33 12.16 -19.79
C ILE A 222 -25.11 12.27 -18.28
N VAL A 223 -25.28 13.46 -17.71
CA VAL A 223 -25.13 13.68 -16.25
C VAL A 223 -26.12 12.82 -15.46
N GLU A 224 -27.39 12.76 -15.85
CA GLU A 224 -28.37 11.92 -15.14
C GLU A 224 -28.13 10.41 -15.37
N ALA A 225 -27.63 10.00 -16.55
CA ALA A 225 -27.22 8.63 -16.78
C ALA A 225 -26.05 8.21 -15.86
N LEU A 226 -25.04 9.07 -15.73
CA LEU A 226 -23.90 8.84 -14.82
C LEU A 226 -24.35 8.83 -13.36
N ARG A 227 -25.26 9.72 -12.98
CA ARG A 227 -25.82 9.75 -11.62
C ARG A 227 -26.59 8.47 -11.28
N ARG A 228 -27.39 7.94 -12.23
CA ARG A 228 -28.07 6.64 -12.06
C ARG A 228 -27.06 5.51 -11.87
N ARG A 229 -26.07 5.42 -12.76
CA ARG A 229 -25.01 4.40 -12.67
C ARG A 229 -24.28 4.44 -11.33
N ALA A 230 -23.92 5.63 -10.84
CA ALA A 230 -23.24 5.77 -9.57
C ALA A 230 -24.07 5.29 -8.38
N ARG A 231 -25.40 5.52 -8.38
CA ARG A 231 -26.30 4.98 -7.36
C ARG A 231 -26.36 3.45 -7.41
N ASP A 232 -26.46 2.89 -8.62
CA ASP A 232 -26.52 1.43 -8.80
C ASP A 232 -25.22 0.77 -8.32
N GLU A 233 -24.06 1.31 -8.71
CA GLU A 233 -22.74 0.87 -8.25
C GLU A 233 -22.60 0.95 -6.71
N GLU A 234 -23.08 2.04 -6.09
CA GLU A 234 -23.09 2.16 -4.64
C GLU A 234 -23.91 1.03 -3.98
N THR A 235 -25.09 0.73 -4.49
CA THR A 235 -25.91 -0.37 -3.97
C THR A 235 -25.24 -1.74 -4.10
N ASP A 236 -24.56 -1.98 -5.23
CA ASP A 236 -23.81 -3.21 -5.47
C ASP A 236 -22.63 -3.34 -4.51
N THR A 237 -21.85 -2.27 -4.31
CA THR A 237 -20.71 -2.30 -3.37
C THR A 237 -21.13 -2.55 -1.93
N VAL A 238 -22.25 -1.97 -1.48
CA VAL A 238 -22.83 -2.21 -0.15
C VAL A 238 -23.28 -3.67 -0.01
N SER A 239 -23.95 -4.20 -1.04
CA SER A 239 -24.38 -5.59 -1.08
C SER A 239 -23.20 -6.57 -1.02
N ASP A 240 -22.13 -6.29 -1.77
CA ASP A 240 -20.94 -7.14 -1.79
C ASP A 240 -20.14 -7.07 -0.49
N ARG A 241 -19.99 -5.88 0.12
CA ARG A 241 -19.41 -5.76 1.47
C ARG A 241 -20.20 -6.57 2.49
N ARG A 242 -21.53 -6.50 2.45
CA ARG A 242 -22.40 -7.30 3.34
C ARG A 242 -22.19 -8.80 3.11
N ARG A 243 -22.03 -9.25 1.87
CA ARG A 243 -21.74 -10.66 1.54
C ARG A 243 -20.38 -11.11 2.08
N VAL A 244 -19.35 -10.27 1.99
CA VAL A 244 -18.01 -10.56 2.52
C VAL A 244 -18.05 -10.68 4.05
N VAL A 245 -18.68 -9.72 4.73
CA VAL A 245 -18.83 -9.74 6.20
C VAL A 245 -19.59 -10.97 6.68
N GLU A 246 -20.69 -11.33 6.01
CA GLU A 246 -21.46 -12.53 6.38
C GLU A 246 -20.67 -13.83 6.15
N LYS A 247 -19.87 -13.91 5.07
CA LYS A 247 -18.97 -15.05 4.85
C LYS A 247 -17.91 -15.13 5.95
N GLN A 248 -17.32 -14.00 6.34
CA GLN A 248 -16.31 -13.95 7.39
C GLN A 248 -16.88 -14.41 8.74
N ARG A 249 -18.07 -13.91 9.12
CA ARG A 249 -18.78 -14.33 10.33
C ARG A 249 -19.04 -15.84 10.35
N ARG A 250 -19.42 -16.43 9.22
CA ARG A 250 -19.65 -17.88 9.11
C ARG A 250 -18.36 -18.68 9.25
N LEU A 251 -17.23 -18.15 8.75
CA LEU A 251 -15.93 -18.80 8.88
C LEU A 251 -15.46 -18.79 10.34
N GLU A 252 -15.51 -17.62 11.00
CA GLU A 252 -15.16 -17.47 12.42
C GLU A 252 -16.03 -18.36 13.31
N GLU A 253 -17.33 -18.51 13.01
CA GLU A 253 -18.20 -19.40 13.77
C GLU A 253 -17.79 -20.87 13.62
N ARG A 254 -17.38 -21.30 12.41
CA ARG A 254 -16.87 -22.65 12.16
C ARG A 254 -15.55 -22.87 12.90
N GLU A 255 -14.60 -21.95 12.78
CA GLU A 255 -13.31 -21.99 13.47
C GLU A 255 -13.49 -22.04 14.99
N ARG A 256 -14.41 -21.24 15.55
CA ARG A 256 -14.73 -21.29 16.99
C ARG A 256 -15.30 -22.65 17.41
N LYS A 257 -16.14 -23.26 16.57
CA LYS A 257 -16.68 -24.61 16.84
C LYS A 257 -15.56 -25.64 16.76
N ASP A 258 -14.67 -25.54 15.80
CA ASP A 258 -13.52 -26.44 15.62
C ASP A 258 -12.52 -26.32 16.75
N TYR A 259 -12.17 -25.09 17.15
CA TYR A 259 -11.33 -24.80 18.31
C TYR A 259 -11.90 -25.43 19.58
N LYS A 260 -13.21 -25.26 19.84
CA LYS A 260 -13.89 -25.90 20.98
C LYS A 260 -13.84 -27.43 20.91
N ARG A 261 -13.93 -28.02 19.71
CA ARG A 261 -13.84 -29.48 19.52
C ARG A 261 -12.42 -29.98 19.80
N ILE A 262 -11.40 -29.27 19.30
CA ILE A 262 -9.98 -29.59 19.52
C ILE A 262 -9.66 -29.51 21.02
N LEU A 263 -10.05 -28.41 21.68
CA LEU A 263 -9.77 -28.21 23.11
C LEU A 263 -10.38 -29.31 23.97
N LYS A 264 -11.62 -29.72 23.69
CA LYS A 264 -12.27 -30.85 24.39
C LYS A 264 -11.56 -32.18 24.15
N ARG A 265 -11.04 -32.42 22.94
CA ARG A 265 -10.27 -33.63 22.64
C ARG A 265 -8.96 -33.63 23.42
N TRP A 266 -8.24 -32.50 23.42
CA TRP A 266 -7.00 -32.32 24.16
C TRP A 266 -7.22 -32.50 25.67
N ASP A 267 -8.21 -31.86 26.28
CA ASP A 267 -8.53 -31.98 27.70
C ASP A 267 -8.87 -33.43 28.13
N LYS A 268 -9.46 -34.23 27.22
CA LYS A 268 -9.71 -35.66 27.47
C LYS A 268 -8.41 -36.47 27.39
N GLU A 269 -7.55 -36.17 26.43
CA GLU A 269 -6.25 -36.82 26.26
C GLU A 269 -5.30 -36.47 27.40
N GLU A 270 -5.30 -35.22 27.87
CA GLU A 270 -4.48 -34.76 29.00
C GLU A 270 -4.86 -35.49 30.30
N ARG A 271 -6.16 -35.66 30.58
CA ARG A 271 -6.61 -36.48 31.72
C ARG A 271 -6.23 -37.96 31.60
N LEU A 272 -6.08 -38.49 30.38
CA LEU A 272 -5.60 -39.86 30.19
C LEU A 272 -4.10 -39.93 30.48
N ARG A 273 -3.31 -38.97 29.97
CA ARG A 273 -1.87 -38.89 30.26
C ARG A 273 -1.59 -38.71 31.74
N GLU A 274 -2.38 -37.90 32.45
CA GLU A 274 -2.25 -37.71 33.90
C GLU A 274 -2.46 -39.04 34.64
N LYS A 275 -3.53 -39.78 34.31
CA LYS A 275 -3.78 -41.12 34.88
C LYS A 275 -2.71 -42.14 34.52
N GLU A 276 -2.18 -42.09 33.30
CA GLU A 276 -1.07 -42.94 32.88
C GLU A 276 0.21 -42.59 33.63
N ALA A 277 0.50 -41.30 33.85
CA ALA A 277 1.64 -40.83 34.63
C ALA A 277 1.52 -41.22 36.11
N GLU A 278 0.33 -41.09 36.70
CA GLU A 278 0.02 -41.59 38.04
C GLU A 278 0.24 -43.11 38.13
N TRP A 279 -0.24 -43.86 37.13
CA TRP A 279 -0.06 -45.32 37.07
C TRP A 279 1.41 -45.72 36.91
N ILE A 280 2.18 -45.01 36.08
CA ILE A 280 3.64 -45.20 35.92
C ILE A 280 4.35 -44.91 37.24
N THR A 281 3.99 -43.81 37.91
CA THR A 281 4.62 -43.39 39.18
C THR A 281 4.37 -44.42 40.28
N GLU A 282 3.12 -44.88 40.41
CA GLU A 282 2.73 -45.91 41.36
C GLU A 282 3.38 -47.28 41.03
N SER A 283 3.46 -47.65 39.75
CA SER A 283 4.12 -48.88 39.29
C SER A 283 5.64 -48.83 39.54
N ASN A 284 6.28 -47.69 39.30
CA ASN A 284 7.70 -47.46 39.60
C ASN A 284 7.97 -47.55 41.10
N LYS A 285 7.14 -46.92 41.94
CA LYS A 285 7.24 -47.01 43.40
C LYS A 285 7.09 -48.45 43.91
N ARG A 286 6.19 -49.22 43.30
CA ARG A 286 6.03 -50.67 43.58
C ARG A 286 7.25 -51.48 43.15
N LEU A 287 7.84 -51.18 42.01
CA LEU A 287 9.08 -51.80 41.55
C LEU A 287 10.25 -51.48 42.50
N GLU A 288 10.41 -50.21 42.90
CA GLU A 288 11.45 -49.78 43.85
C GLU A 288 11.33 -50.50 45.19
N THR A 289 10.12 -50.59 45.75
CA THR A 289 9.89 -51.33 47.00
C THR A 289 10.17 -52.84 46.86
N ARG A 290 9.87 -53.45 45.70
CA ARG A 290 10.24 -54.85 45.43
C ARG A 290 11.75 -55.05 45.33
N LEU A 291 12.44 -54.19 44.58
CA LEU A 291 13.89 -54.20 44.44
C LEU A 291 14.60 -53.97 45.78
N ALA A 292 14.06 -53.11 46.65
CA ALA A 292 14.59 -52.90 48.01
C ALA A 292 14.46 -54.17 48.88
N LYS A 293 13.33 -54.89 48.78
CA LYS A 293 13.13 -56.18 49.47
C LYS A 293 14.05 -57.28 48.92
N GLU A 294 14.24 -57.37 47.61
CA GLU A 294 15.18 -58.31 46.98
C GLU A 294 16.63 -58.01 47.39
N LYS A 295 17.04 -56.73 47.45
CA LYS A 295 18.35 -56.32 47.99
C LYS A 295 18.51 -56.68 49.46
N ALA A 296 17.47 -56.50 50.29
CA ALA A 296 17.50 -56.89 51.69
C ALA A 296 17.60 -58.42 51.87
N GLY A 297 16.90 -59.20 51.04
CA GLY A 297 17.00 -60.68 51.02
C GLY A 297 18.37 -61.19 50.53
N ASN A 298 18.96 -60.55 49.52
CA ASN A 298 20.32 -60.87 49.06
C ASN A 298 21.42 -60.42 50.04
N HIS A 299 21.13 -59.49 50.96
CA HIS A 299 22.06 -59.08 52.00
C HIS A 299 22.08 -60.07 53.18
N THR A 300 20.95 -60.71 53.48
CA THR A 300 20.85 -61.75 54.53
C THR A 300 21.47 -63.09 54.14
N ASP A 301 21.60 -63.40 52.83
CA ASP A 301 22.25 -64.62 52.35
C ASP A 301 23.78 -64.50 52.21
N LYS A 302 24.34 -63.30 52.31
CA LYS A 302 25.80 -63.07 52.26
C LYS A 302 26.47 -63.00 53.64
N THR A 303 25.71 -63.15 54.72
CA THR A 303 26.22 -63.17 56.10
C THR A 303 26.47 -64.57 56.67
N HIS A 304 26.42 -65.62 55.84
CA HIS A 304 26.90 -66.96 56.20
C HIS A 304 28.06 -67.39 55.27
N TYR A 305 29.26 -66.89 55.59
CA TYR A 305 30.54 -67.54 55.33
C TYR A 305 31.49 -67.22 56.48
#